data_AF-A0A2N5AG35-F1
#
_entry.id   AF-A0A2N5AG35-F1
#
_cell.length_a   1.000
_cell.length_b   1.000
_cell.length_c   1.000
_cell.angle_alpha   90.00
_cell.angle_beta   90.00
_cell.angle_gamma   90.00
#
_symmetry.space_group_name_H-M   'P 1'
#
loop_
_entity.id
_entity.type
_entity.pdbx_description
1 polymer ?
#
loop_
_entity_poly.entity_id
_entity_poly.type
_entity_poly.pdbx_seq_one_letter_code
_entity_poly.pdbx_strand_id
1 'polypeptide(L)'
;MKLISHDLQDGGKLPNRHVFNGMGYDGDNISPHLMWDDVPAGTKSFVVTCYDPDAPTGSGWWHWVVVNLPADTRVLPQGAGSGQAELPEEAV
;
A
#
# COMPACT_ATOMS: atom_id res chain seq x y z
N MET A 1 0.18 5.01 16.91
CA MET A 1 -0.17 4.41 15.60
C MET A 1 0.91 3.43 15.20
N LYS A 2 0.50 2.28 14.69
CA LYS A 2 1.39 1.22 14.18
C LYS A 2 0.85 0.73 12.84
N LEU A 3 1.75 0.27 11.98
CA LEU A 3 1.43 -0.37 10.71
C LEU A 3 2.08 -1.76 10.71
N ILE A 4 1.32 -2.78 10.30
CA ILE A 4 1.80 -4.13 10.11
C ILE A 4 1.31 -4.70 8.78
N SER A 5 1.99 -5.73 8.31
CA SER A 5 1.63 -6.48 7.12
C SER A 5 1.85 -7.97 7.38
N HIS A 6 1.00 -8.82 6.81
CA HIS A 6 1.28 -10.26 6.73
C HIS A 6 2.24 -10.59 5.59
N ASP A 7 2.46 -9.65 4.68
CA ASP A 7 3.24 -9.86 3.47
C ASP A 7 4.60 -9.16 3.52
N LEU A 8 4.68 -8.02 4.21
CA LEU A 8 5.89 -7.18 4.30
C LEU A 8 6.56 -7.29 5.66
N GLN A 9 7.89 -7.26 5.63
CA GLN A 9 8.73 -7.08 6.81
C GLN A 9 9.55 -5.80 6.64
N ASP A 10 9.53 -4.93 7.65
CA ASP A 10 10.32 -3.69 7.65
C ASP A 10 11.82 -4.00 7.53
N GLY A 11 12.50 -3.29 6.62
CA GLY A 11 13.89 -3.57 6.22
C GLY A 11 14.12 -4.89 5.46
N GLY A 12 13.07 -5.67 5.22
CA GLY A 12 13.12 -6.93 4.47
C GLY A 12 13.11 -6.73 2.95
N LYS A 13 13.44 -7.80 2.22
CA LYS A 13 13.26 -7.82 0.76
C LYS A 13 11.78 -7.92 0.41
N LEU A 14 11.36 -7.20 -0.63
CA LEU A 14 10.00 -7.30 -1.16
C LEU A 14 9.73 -8.69 -1.74
N PRO A 15 8.70 -9.43 -1.28
CA PRO A 15 8.30 -10.69 -1.91
C PRO A 15 7.91 -10.51 -3.38
N ASN A 16 8.15 -11.54 -4.21
CA ASN A 16 7.84 -11.49 -5.66
C ASN A 16 6.36 -11.22 -5.96
N ARG A 17 5.47 -11.53 -5.00
CA ARG A 17 4.04 -11.23 -5.03
C ARG A 17 3.73 -9.75 -5.28
N HIS A 18 4.61 -8.84 -4.84
CA HIS A 18 4.42 -7.39 -4.94
C HIS A 18 5.35 -6.73 -5.96
N VAL A 19 6.22 -7.52 -6.60
CA VAL A 19 7.10 -7.04 -7.67
C VAL A 19 6.25 -6.79 -8.92
N PHE A 20 6.63 -5.76 -9.70
CA PHE A 20 5.95 -5.42 -10.95
C PHE A 20 6.02 -6.57 -11.97
N ASN A 21 5.04 -6.66 -12.86
CA ASN A 21 4.88 -7.75 -13.84
C ASN A 21 5.24 -7.33 -15.28
N GLY A 22 6.02 -6.25 -15.42
CA GLY A 22 6.48 -5.70 -16.69
C GLY A 22 7.91 -5.17 -16.58
N MET A 23 8.38 -4.48 -17.62
CA MET A 23 9.73 -3.89 -17.65
C MET A 23 10.87 -4.90 -17.36
N GLY A 24 10.70 -6.16 -17.79
CA GLY A 24 11.69 -7.22 -17.57
C GLY A 24 11.56 -7.95 -16.23
N TYR A 25 10.53 -7.65 -15.44
CA TYR A 25 10.16 -8.38 -14.23
C TYR A 25 8.95 -9.29 -14.48
N ASP A 26 8.80 -10.31 -13.63
CA ASP A 26 7.77 -11.35 -13.69
C ASP A 26 7.04 -11.54 -12.34
N GLY A 27 7.02 -10.50 -11.50
CA GLY A 27 6.26 -10.51 -10.25
C GLY A 27 4.75 -10.55 -10.50
N ASP A 28 3.96 -10.66 -9.43
CA ASP A 28 2.50 -10.74 -9.57
C ASP A 28 1.82 -9.36 -9.61
N ASN A 29 2.54 -8.28 -9.31
CA ASN A 29 2.04 -6.90 -9.25
C ASN A 29 0.81 -6.70 -8.34
N ILE A 30 0.78 -7.41 -7.20
CA ILE A 30 -0.32 -7.37 -6.24
C ILE A 30 0.06 -6.49 -5.04
N SER A 31 -0.78 -5.52 -4.69
CA SER A 31 -0.55 -4.68 -3.50
C SER A 31 -0.51 -5.52 -2.22
N PRO A 32 0.33 -5.19 -1.23
CA PRO A 32 0.45 -5.96 0.01
C PRO A 32 -0.78 -5.76 0.92
N HIS A 33 -1.02 -6.72 1.80
CA HIS A 33 -1.87 -6.52 2.97
C HIS A 33 -1.29 -5.42 3.84
N LEU A 34 -2.13 -4.49 4.32
CA LEU A 34 -1.75 -3.47 5.29
C LEU A 34 -2.80 -3.41 6.38
N MET A 35 -2.37 -3.37 7.64
CA MET A 35 -3.26 -3.15 8.78
C MET A 35 -2.62 -2.16 9.75
N TRP A 36 -3.41 -1.24 10.27
CA TRP A 36 -2.93 -0.26 11.24
C TRP A 36 -3.86 -0.13 12.44
N ASP A 37 -3.27 0.26 13.57
CA ASP A 37 -3.97 0.44 14.84
C ASP A 37 -3.31 1.57 15.66
N ASP A 38 -3.81 1.83 16.87
CA ASP A 38 -3.38 2.92 17.76
C ASP A 38 -3.50 4.30 17.07
N VAL A 39 -4.60 4.51 16.33
CA VAL A 39 -4.82 5.74 15.54
C VAL A 39 -5.12 6.94 16.45
N PRO A 40 -4.63 8.16 16.14
CA PRO A 40 -4.89 9.35 16.95
C PRO A 40 -6.38 9.69 17.06
N ALA A 41 -6.80 10.20 18.21
CA ALA A 41 -8.14 10.74 18.39
C ALA A 41 -8.39 11.88 17.41
N GLY A 42 -9.59 11.91 16.81
CA GLY A 42 -9.97 12.92 15.83
C GLY A 42 -9.51 12.66 14.39
N THR A 43 -8.91 11.49 14.12
CA THR A 43 -8.65 11.02 12.74
C THR A 43 -9.94 11.03 11.93
N LYS A 44 -9.93 11.66 10.74
CA LYS A 44 -11.10 11.79 9.85
C LYS A 44 -11.00 10.92 8.59
N SER A 45 -9.79 10.59 8.18
CA SER A 45 -9.52 9.74 7.04
C SER A 45 -8.05 9.31 7.06
N PHE A 46 -7.70 8.36 6.20
CA PHE A 46 -6.32 7.94 5.94
C PHE A 46 -5.93 8.16 4.48
N VAL A 47 -4.62 8.20 4.27
CA VAL A 47 -3.98 8.12 2.95
C VAL A 47 -2.96 6.99 3.04
N VAL A 48 -2.88 6.17 1.99
CA VAL A 48 -1.84 5.13 1.83
C VAL A 48 -1.01 5.47 0.61
N THR A 49 0.31 5.41 0.76
CA THR A 49 1.23 5.59 -0.36
C THR A 49 2.31 4.52 -0.38
N CYS A 50 2.78 4.20 -1.58
CA CYS A 50 3.99 3.44 -1.82
C CYS A 50 4.89 4.27 -2.72
N TYR A 51 6.09 4.60 -2.24
CA TYR A 51 7.01 5.53 -2.89
C TYR A 51 8.43 4.98 -2.85
N ASP A 52 9.08 4.99 -4.01
CA ASP A 52 10.50 4.67 -4.15
C ASP A 52 11.30 5.99 -4.23
N PRO A 53 12.05 6.36 -3.19
CA PRO A 53 12.91 7.55 -3.20
C PRO A 53 14.17 7.38 -4.07
N ASP A 54 14.56 6.14 -4.38
CA ASP A 54 15.82 5.80 -5.06
C ASP A 54 15.66 5.74 -6.59
N ALA A 55 14.42 5.78 -7.10
CA ALA A 55 14.16 5.82 -8.53
C ALA A 55 14.85 7.04 -9.19
N PRO A 56 15.67 6.84 -10.24
CA PRO A 56 16.55 7.87 -10.80
C PRO A 56 15.82 8.82 -11.78
N THR A 57 14.74 9.44 -11.32
CA THR A 57 13.88 10.33 -12.10
C THR A 57 14.03 11.81 -11.72
N GLY A 58 14.75 12.09 -10.62
CA GLY A 58 14.79 13.41 -9.97
C GLY A 58 13.63 13.67 -9.00
N SER A 59 12.62 12.80 -8.96
CA SER A 59 11.43 12.93 -8.11
C SER A 59 10.96 11.61 -7.48
N GLY A 60 11.82 10.59 -7.46
CA GLY A 60 11.47 9.22 -7.09
C GLY A 60 10.36 8.62 -7.97
N TRP A 61 9.65 7.64 -7.45
CA TRP A 61 8.53 7.00 -8.13
C TRP A 61 7.37 6.69 -7.19
N TRP A 62 6.18 7.17 -7.52
CA TRP A 62 4.95 6.83 -6.82
C TRP A 62 4.37 5.54 -7.41
N HIS A 63 4.42 4.46 -6.65
CA HIS A 63 3.90 3.15 -7.05
C HIS A 63 2.41 3.00 -6.79
N TRP A 64 1.92 3.60 -5.70
CA TRP A 64 0.52 3.54 -5.31
C TRP A 64 0.16 4.75 -4.44
N VAL A 65 -1.03 5.30 -4.64
CA VAL A 65 -1.62 6.37 -3.82
C VAL A 65 -3.11 6.04 -3.67
N VAL A 66 -3.60 6.01 -2.44
CA VAL A 66 -5.03 5.93 -2.11
C VAL A 66 -5.37 7.03 -1.14
N VAL A 67 -6.45 7.75 -1.41
CA VAL A 67 -6.94 8.85 -0.58
C VAL A 67 -8.35 8.59 -0.07
N ASN A 68 -8.80 9.40 0.88
CA ASN A 68 -10.17 9.38 1.42
C ASN A 68 -10.61 8.06 2.06
N LEU A 69 -9.67 7.23 2.52
CA LEU A 69 -10.01 6.04 3.31
C LEU A 69 -10.77 6.47 4.58
N PRO A 70 -11.96 5.92 4.86
CA PRO A 70 -12.75 6.26 6.04
C PRO A 70 -11.98 6.15 7.35
N ALA A 71 -12.32 6.98 8.34
CA ALA A 71 -11.65 7.05 9.65
C ALA A 71 -11.65 5.74 10.44
N ASP A 72 -12.58 4.83 10.16
CA ASP A 72 -12.71 3.50 10.75
C ASP A 72 -12.00 2.41 9.93
N THR A 73 -11.42 2.73 8.76
CA THR A 73 -10.57 1.80 8.01
C THR A 73 -9.38 1.38 8.87
N ARG A 74 -9.19 0.08 9.04
CA ARG A 74 -8.03 -0.50 9.75
C ARG A 74 -7.22 -1.46 8.92
N VAL A 75 -7.75 -1.91 7.78
CA VAL A 75 -7.12 -2.92 6.94
C VAL A 75 -7.36 -2.61 5.47
N LEU A 76 -6.33 -2.81 4.66
CA LEU A 76 -6.42 -3.03 3.23
C LEU A 76 -5.98 -4.46 2.96
N PRO A 77 -6.88 -5.32 2.45
CA PRO A 77 -6.50 -6.68 2.05
C PRO A 77 -5.42 -6.65 0.96
N GLN A 78 -4.66 -7.75 0.86
CA GLN A 78 -3.76 -7.95 -0.28
C GLN A 78 -4.54 -7.77 -1.59
N GLY A 79 -3.98 -6.98 -2.51
CA GLY A 79 -4.57 -6.70 -3.82
C GLY A 79 -5.62 -5.59 -3.86
N ALA A 80 -5.87 -4.87 -2.76
CA ALA A 80 -6.73 -3.68 -2.75
C ALA A 80 -6.30 -2.59 -3.73
N GLY A 81 -4.99 -2.46 -3.99
CA GLY A 81 -4.42 -1.54 -4.98
C GLY A 81 -4.25 -2.13 -6.39
N SER A 82 -4.64 -3.39 -6.59
CA SER A 82 -4.42 -4.15 -7.83
C SER A 82 -5.70 -4.76 -8.40
N GLY A 83 -6.88 -4.31 -7.93
CA GLY A 83 -8.19 -4.77 -8.39
C GLY A 83 -8.52 -6.24 -8.04
N GLN A 84 -7.84 -6.82 -7.04
CA GLN A 84 -8.14 -8.18 -6.54
C GLN A 84 -8.95 -8.18 -5.25
N ALA A 85 -8.97 -7.04 -4.56
CA ALA A 85 -9.85 -6.76 -3.43
C ALA A 85 -10.38 -5.33 -3.59
N GLU A 86 -11.57 -5.07 -3.05
CA GLU A 86 -12.19 -3.75 -3.13
C GLU A 86 -11.55 -2.79 -2.12
N LEU A 87 -11.44 -1.53 -2.53
CA LEU A 87 -11.21 -0.42 -1.61
C LEU A 87 -12.54 -0.05 -0.91
N PRO A 88 -12.49 0.63 0.25
CA PRO A 88 -13.67 1.28 0.79
C PRO A 88 -14.33 2.21 -0.24
N GLU A 89 -15.67 2.33 -0.20
CA GLU A 89 -16.46 3.03 -1.23
C GLU A 89 -16.04 4.50 -1.41
N GLU A 90 -15.62 5.16 -0.34
CA GLU A 90 -15.19 6.57 -0.35
C GLU A 90 -13.75 6.78 -0.84
N ALA A 91 -12.97 5.71 -0.97
CA ALA A 91 -11.56 5.78 -1.31
C ALA A 91 -11.35 5.87 -2.84
N VAL A 92 -10.30 6.59 -3.23
CA VAL A 92 -9.88 6.81 -4.63
C VAL A 92 -8.41 6.52 -4.79
#